data_AF-A0A7C8LN70-F1
#
_entry.id   AF-A0A7C8LN70-F1
#
_cell.length_a   1.000
_cell.length_b   1.000
_cell.length_c   1.000
_cell.angle_alpha   90.00
_cell.angle_beta   90.00
_cell.angle_gamma   90.00
#
_symmetry.space_group_name_H-M   'P 1'
#
loop_
_entity.id
_entity.type
_entity.pdbx_description
1 polymer ?
#
loop_
_entity_poly.entity_id
_entity_poly.type
_entity_poly.pdbx_seq_one_letter_code
_entity_poly.pdbx_strand_id
1 'polypeptide(L)'
;TPLLSAVAGPDTTSRGDGPHSGNPHVRESVKRGDAQVVAWVSENEGGGRGFGFTGGHNHRNWANDDFRKLALNAIVWIAKGDVPESGVPSKTPTPEEMKANLDKK
;
A
#
# COMPACT_ATOMS: atom_id res chain seq x y z
N THR A 1 -12.27 4.66 -6.44
CA THR A 1 -11.53 4.21 -7.63
C THR A 1 -10.28 3.45 -7.23
N PRO A 2 -10.12 2.18 -7.66
CA PRO A 2 -8.89 1.42 -7.46
C PRO A 2 -7.69 2.06 -8.18
N LEU A 3 -6.51 2.01 -7.55
CA LEU A 3 -5.24 2.44 -8.15
C LEU A 3 -4.28 1.26 -8.39
N LEU A 4 -4.23 0.33 -7.43
CA LEU A 4 -3.39 -0.85 -7.51
C LEU A 4 -4.17 -2.07 -7.04
N SER A 5 -4.12 -3.13 -7.83
CA SER A 5 -4.61 -4.46 -7.46
C SER A 5 -3.51 -5.49 -7.62
N ALA A 6 -3.50 -6.50 -6.75
CA ALA A 6 -2.52 -7.58 -6.80
C ALA A 6 -3.23 -8.93 -6.61
N VAL A 7 -2.73 -9.96 -7.28
CA VAL A 7 -3.15 -11.34 -7.05
C VAL A 7 -2.22 -11.93 -6.01
N ALA A 8 -2.77 -12.43 -4.91
CA ALA A 8 -1.98 -13.07 -3.86
C ALA A 8 -1.44 -14.43 -4.36
N GLY A 9 -0.20 -14.75 -3.98
CA GLY A 9 0.43 -16.01 -4.32
C GLY A 9 -0.13 -17.19 -3.51
N PRO A 10 -0.04 -18.43 -4.01
CA PRO A 10 -0.53 -19.61 -3.30
C PRO A 10 0.18 -19.82 -1.94
N ASP A 11 1.42 -19.36 -1.82
CA ASP A 11 2.23 -19.41 -0.60
C ASP A 11 1.59 -18.65 0.57
N THR A 12 0.75 -17.63 0.30
CA THR A 12 0.03 -16.88 1.34
C THR A 12 -1.04 -17.70 2.04
N THR A 13 -1.37 -18.90 1.53
CA THR A 13 -2.42 -19.79 2.05
C THR A 13 -1.91 -21.06 2.72
N SER A 14 -0.59 -21.17 2.90
CA SER A 14 0.11 -22.36 3.42
C SER A 14 -0.17 -22.69 4.89
N ARG A 15 -0.61 -21.71 5.70
CA ARG A 15 -0.92 -21.86 7.13
C ARG A 15 -2.38 -22.31 7.34
N GLY A 16 -2.71 -22.82 8.53
CA GLY A 16 -4.09 -23.15 8.92
C GLY A 16 -5.00 -21.91 9.08
N ASP A 17 -6.29 -22.12 9.30
CA ASP A 17 -7.26 -21.02 9.51
C ASP A 17 -6.97 -20.23 10.80
N GLY A 18 -7.18 -18.92 10.74
CA GLY A 18 -6.99 -18.06 11.91
C GLY A 18 -7.01 -16.56 11.61
N PRO A 19 -7.02 -15.71 12.65
CA PRO A 19 -7.18 -14.26 12.53
C PRO A 19 -6.12 -13.57 11.64
N HIS A 20 -4.95 -14.19 11.49
CA HIS A 20 -3.81 -13.68 10.71
C HIS A 20 -3.28 -14.67 9.66
N SER A 21 -4.00 -15.76 9.43
CA SER A 21 -3.59 -16.84 8.52
C SER A 21 -4.65 -17.21 7.48
N GLY A 22 -5.78 -16.49 7.47
CA GLY A 22 -6.82 -16.60 6.45
C GLY A 22 -7.99 -17.50 6.88
N ASN A 23 -8.93 -17.68 5.96
CA ASN A 23 -10.13 -18.51 6.11
C ASN A 23 -10.44 -19.21 4.77
N PRO A 24 -11.46 -20.09 4.70
CA PRO A 24 -11.78 -20.80 3.46
C PRO A 24 -12.09 -19.88 2.28
N HIS A 25 -12.75 -18.74 2.51
CA HIS A 25 -13.10 -17.79 1.45
C HIS A 25 -11.86 -17.15 0.80
N VAL A 26 -10.88 -16.72 1.61
CA VAL A 26 -9.62 -16.17 1.10
C VAL A 26 -8.88 -17.20 0.27
N ARG A 27 -8.85 -18.47 0.67
CA ARG A 27 -8.15 -19.52 -0.08
C ARG A 27 -8.77 -19.79 -1.43
N GLU A 28 -10.09 -19.88 -1.49
CA GLU A 28 -10.77 -20.05 -2.78
C GLU A 28 -10.56 -18.82 -3.68
N SER A 29 -10.51 -17.62 -3.11
CA SER A 29 -10.19 -16.40 -3.86
C SER A 29 -8.77 -16.43 -4.45
N VAL A 30 -7.77 -16.87 -3.65
CA VAL A 30 -6.39 -17.06 -4.11
C VAL A 30 -6.31 -18.14 -5.20
N LYS A 31 -6.98 -19.29 -5.04
CA LYS A 31 -7.01 -20.36 -6.04
C LYS A 31 -7.58 -19.91 -7.38
N ARG A 32 -8.60 -19.04 -7.37
CA ARG A 32 -9.18 -18.46 -8.59
C ARG A 32 -8.30 -17.37 -9.21
N GLY A 33 -7.31 -16.87 -8.48
CA GLY A 33 -6.48 -15.75 -8.92
C GLY A 33 -7.20 -14.40 -8.87
N ASP A 34 -8.15 -14.23 -7.96
CA ASP A 34 -8.90 -12.97 -7.84
C ASP A 34 -7.96 -11.83 -7.41
N ALA A 35 -7.91 -10.77 -8.21
CA ALA A 35 -7.14 -9.58 -7.88
C ALA A 35 -7.77 -8.82 -6.71
N GLN A 36 -6.95 -8.45 -5.72
CA GLN A 36 -7.37 -7.69 -4.55
C GLN A 36 -6.89 -6.24 -4.68
N VAL A 37 -7.79 -5.28 -4.49
CA VAL A 37 -7.43 -3.86 -4.46
C VAL A 37 -6.63 -3.59 -3.20
N VAL A 38 -5.40 -3.08 -3.37
CA VAL A 38 -4.48 -2.77 -2.26
C VAL A 38 -4.19 -1.28 -2.13
N ALA A 39 -4.50 -0.48 -3.15
CA ALA A 39 -4.50 0.98 -3.09
C ALA A 39 -5.69 1.57 -3.86
N TRP A 40 -6.32 2.61 -3.32
CA TRP A 40 -7.48 3.26 -3.93
C TRP A 40 -7.59 4.74 -3.53
N VAL A 41 -8.37 5.48 -4.31
CA VAL A 41 -8.81 6.85 -4.01
C VAL A 41 -10.32 6.93 -3.92
N SER A 42 -10.82 7.92 -3.19
CA SER A 42 -12.24 8.28 -3.15
C SER A 42 -12.39 9.79 -3.18
N GLU A 43 -13.49 10.25 -3.76
CA GLU A 43 -13.92 11.64 -3.70
C GLU A 43 -15.38 11.68 -3.20
N ASN A 44 -15.76 12.71 -2.45
CA ASN A 44 -17.13 12.91 -2.01
C ASN A 44 -17.75 14.17 -2.65
N GLU A 45 -19.08 14.33 -2.52
CA GLU A 45 -19.83 15.44 -3.10
C GLU A 45 -19.36 16.82 -2.61
N GLY A 46 -18.80 16.89 -1.40
CA GLY A 46 -18.17 18.10 -0.85
C GLY A 46 -16.76 18.39 -1.41
N GLY A 47 -16.29 17.60 -2.37
CA GLY A 47 -14.96 17.71 -2.97
C GLY A 47 -13.83 17.30 -2.02
N GLY A 48 -14.13 16.52 -0.98
CA GLY A 48 -13.12 15.88 -0.13
C GLY A 48 -12.47 14.72 -0.87
N ARG A 49 -11.16 14.54 -0.68
CA ARG A 49 -10.34 13.50 -1.30
C ARG A 49 -9.79 12.54 -0.25
N GLY A 50 -9.88 11.24 -0.51
CA GLY A 50 -9.37 10.18 0.34
C GLY A 50 -8.45 9.24 -0.41
N PHE A 51 -7.45 8.71 0.27
CA PHE A 51 -6.55 7.67 -0.24
C PHE A 51 -6.45 6.56 0.79
N GLY A 52 -6.49 5.31 0.33
CA GLY A 52 -6.29 4.12 1.15
C GLY A 52 -5.22 3.21 0.56
N PHE A 53 -4.40 2.62 1.42
CA PHE A 53 -3.30 1.75 1.05
C PHE A 53 -2.96 0.74 2.15
N THR A 54 -2.83 -0.54 1.80
CA THR A 54 -2.58 -1.63 2.77
C THR A 54 -1.09 -1.99 2.94
N GLY A 55 -0.18 -1.33 2.23
CA GLY A 55 1.25 -1.70 2.21
C GLY A 55 2.09 -1.28 3.43
N GLY A 56 1.52 -0.55 4.39
CA GLY A 56 2.25 0.14 5.46
C GLY A 56 2.85 -0.74 6.57
N HIS A 57 2.62 -2.06 6.56
CA HIS A 57 3.03 -2.95 7.66
C HIS A 57 4.56 -3.14 7.78
N ASN A 58 5.24 -3.31 6.64
CA ASN A 58 6.67 -3.57 6.63
C ASN A 58 7.45 -2.27 6.46
N HIS A 59 8.06 -1.77 7.55
CA HIS A 59 8.81 -0.50 7.52
C HIS A 59 9.88 -0.44 6.43
N ARG A 60 10.56 -1.57 6.15
CA ARG A 60 11.57 -1.66 5.06
C ARG A 60 11.04 -1.23 3.68
N ASN A 61 9.73 -1.28 3.44
CA ASN A 61 9.13 -0.86 2.18
C ASN A 61 9.38 0.62 1.89
N TRP A 62 9.57 1.45 2.92
CA TRP A 62 9.91 2.86 2.73
C TRP A 62 11.29 3.08 2.11
N ALA A 63 12.15 2.06 2.01
CA ALA A 63 13.37 2.15 1.22
C ALA A 63 13.10 2.07 -0.30
N ASN A 64 11.94 1.58 -0.74
CA ASN A 64 11.56 1.55 -2.14
C ASN A 64 11.01 2.92 -2.60
N ASP A 65 11.63 3.48 -3.64
CA ASP A 65 11.32 4.82 -4.15
C ASP A 65 9.89 4.95 -4.68
N ASP A 66 9.37 3.93 -5.36
CA ASP A 66 8.01 3.95 -5.92
C ASP A 66 6.95 3.81 -4.83
N PHE A 67 7.25 3.07 -3.75
CA PHE A 67 6.39 2.99 -2.58
C PHE A 67 6.23 4.37 -1.92
N ARG A 68 7.34 5.12 -1.77
CA ARG A 68 7.31 6.50 -1.27
C ARG A 68 6.60 7.45 -2.24
N LYS A 69 6.90 7.35 -3.54
CA LYS A 69 6.30 8.19 -4.59
C LYS A 69 4.78 8.07 -4.60
N LEU A 70 4.23 6.85 -4.48
CA LEU A 70 2.79 6.64 -4.37
C LEU A 70 2.18 7.40 -3.19
N ALA A 71 2.78 7.27 -2.00
CA ALA A 71 2.29 7.94 -0.79
C ALA A 71 2.39 9.47 -0.89
N LEU A 72 3.50 10.00 -1.42
CA LEU A 72 3.72 11.44 -1.56
C LEU A 72 2.78 12.05 -2.62
N ASN A 73 2.59 11.39 -3.76
CA ASN A 73 1.62 11.79 -4.78
C ASN A 73 0.20 11.85 -4.19
N ALA A 74 -0.18 10.84 -3.38
CA ALA A 74 -1.47 10.81 -2.72
C ALA A 74 -1.65 11.98 -1.73
N ILE A 75 -0.62 12.33 -0.95
CA ILE A 75 -0.66 13.47 -0.01
C ILE A 75 -0.91 14.78 -0.77
N VAL A 76 -0.16 15.04 -1.84
CA VAL A 76 -0.33 16.26 -2.66
C VAL A 76 -1.73 16.28 -3.30
N TRP A 77 -2.17 15.15 -3.85
CA TRP A 77 -3.49 15.03 -4.46
C TRP A 77 -4.63 15.26 -3.45
N ILE A 78 -4.54 14.69 -2.24
CA ILE A 78 -5.51 14.92 -1.15
C ILE A 78 -5.56 16.40 -0.77
N ALA A 79 -4.39 17.03 -0.67
CA ALA A 79 -4.25 18.46 -0.37
C ALA A 79 -4.72 19.39 -1.51
N LYS A 80 -5.22 18.83 -2.62
CA LYS A 80 -5.66 19.55 -3.82
C LYS A 80 -4.54 20.34 -4.50
N GLY A 81 -3.29 19.93 -4.32
CA GLY A 81 -2.15 20.44 -5.07
C GLY A 81 -1.95 19.70 -6.41
N ASP A 82 -1.08 20.26 -7.24
CA ASP A 82 -0.69 19.65 -8.51
C ASP A 82 0.40 18.59 -8.28
N VAL A 83 0.09 17.35 -8.66
CA VAL A 83 1.07 16.26 -8.61
C VAL A 83 1.99 16.38 -9.83
N PRO A 84 3.33 16.42 -9.67
CA PRO A 84 4.24 16.47 -10.80
C PRO A 84 4.07 15.24 -11.70
N GLU A 85 4.25 15.42 -13.02
CA GLU A 85 4.14 14.31 -14.00
C GLU A 85 5.15 13.19 -13.70
N SER A 86 6.35 13.54 -13.27
CA SER A 86 7.39 12.59 -12.83
C SER A 86 7.19 12.04 -11.41
N GLY A 87 6.12 12.47 -10.72
CA GLY A 87 5.85 12.20 -9.32
C GLY A 87 6.62 13.11 -8.36
N VAL A 88 6.17 13.16 -7.11
CA VAL A 88 6.81 13.94 -6.06
C VAL A 88 8.20 13.37 -5.76
N PRO A 89 9.27 14.17 -5.87
CA PRO A 89 10.62 13.69 -5.63
C PRO A 89 10.85 13.40 -4.15
N SER A 90 11.64 12.37 -3.85
CA SER A 90 12.15 12.10 -2.50
C SER A 90 13.54 11.49 -2.55
N LYS A 91 14.38 11.80 -1.57
CA LYS A 91 15.68 11.15 -1.39
C LYS A 91 15.47 9.71 -0.92
N THR A 92 16.20 8.77 -1.50
CA THR A 92 16.28 7.39 -0.98
C THR A 92 16.95 7.40 0.39
N PRO A 93 16.29 6.91 1.45
CA PRO A 93 16.83 6.95 2.79
C PRO A 93 18.03 5.98 2.93
N THR A 94 19.03 6.38 3.71
CA THR A 94 20.14 5.48 4.06
C THR A 94 19.68 4.40 5.06
N PRO A 95 20.44 3.31 5.24
CA PRO A 95 20.14 2.32 6.28
C PRO A 95 20.04 2.91 7.69
N GLU A 96 20.79 3.96 8.00
CA GLU A 96 20.76 4.68 9.28
C GLU A 96 19.48 5.50 9.41
N GLU A 97 19.11 6.25 8.36
CA GLU A 97 17.84 6.99 8.31
C GLU A 97 16.62 6.05 8.42
N MET A 98 16.68 4.86 7.81
CA MET A 98 15.65 3.81 7.91
C MET A 98 15.53 3.16 9.29
N LYS A 99 16.56 3.29 10.14
CA LYS A 99 16.54 2.82 11.53
C LYS A 99 16.12 3.91 12.50
N ALA A 100 16.24 5.18 12.09
CA ALA A 100 15.84 6.31 12.91
C ALA A 100 14.34 6.20 13.21
N ASN A 101 13.98 6.24 14.50
CA ASN A 101 12.59 6.14 14.98
C ASN A 101 11.89 4.79 14.71
N LEU A 102 12.63 3.74 14.35
CA LEU A 102 12.07 2.39 14.27
C LEU A 102 11.88 1.83 15.68
N ASP A 103 10.64 1.50 16.05
CA ASP A 103 10.36 0.85 17.33
C ASP A 103 11.13 -0.45 17.47
N LYS A 104 11.59 -0.73 18.70
CA LYS A 104 12.18 -2.03 19.03
C LYS A 104 11.10 -3.10 18.83
N LYS A 105 11.41 -4.10 18.00
CA LYS A 105 10.56 -5.27 17.77
C LYS A 105 11.01 -6.46 18.61
#